data_AF-A0A832ZIT1-F1
#
_entry.id   AF-A0A832ZIT1-F1
#
_cell.length_a   1.000
_cell.length_b   1.000
_cell.length_c   1.000
_cell.angle_alpha   90.00
_cell.angle_beta   90.00
_cell.angle_gamma   90.00
#
_symmetry.space_group_name_H-M   'P 1'
#
loop_
_entity.id
_entity.type
_entity.pdbx_description
1 polymer ?
#
loop_
_entity_poly.entity_id
_entity_poly.type
_entity_poly.pdbx_seq_one_letter_code
_entity_poly.pdbx_strand_id
1 'polypeptide(L)'
;MYKRRASSYERELQRKLWDIGFVVFRIAGSGSSSLPAADLIAVRDGKPIVIEVKTTRNGKIYIDSRQLEELKTIQESGIPVYVAVKFIGTKTGWFIFK
;
A
#
# COMPACT_ATOMS: atom_id res chain seq x y z
N MET A 1 0.26 -4.47 -19.61
CA MET A 1 0.98 -5.61 -19.00
C MET A 1 1.57 -5.30 -17.61
N TYR A 2 2.07 -4.08 -17.34
CA TYR A 2 2.62 -3.67 -16.03
C TYR A 2 1.59 -3.62 -14.88
N LYS A 3 0.39 -3.06 -15.12
CA LYS A 3 -0.66 -2.88 -14.08
C LYS A 3 -1.21 -4.19 -13.50
N ARG A 4 -1.29 -5.26 -14.32
CA ARG A 4 -1.71 -6.60 -13.86
C ARG A 4 -0.74 -7.18 -12.80
N ARG A 5 0.57 -6.91 -12.92
CA ARG A 5 1.58 -7.38 -11.96
C ARG A 5 1.55 -6.59 -10.65
N ALA A 6 1.36 -5.27 -10.71
CA ALA A 6 1.19 -4.46 -9.50
C ALA A 6 -0.02 -4.93 -8.67
N SER A 7 -1.16 -5.11 -9.35
CA SER A 7 -2.41 -5.57 -8.75
C SER A 7 -2.35 -6.98 -8.15
N SER A 8 -1.42 -7.85 -8.60
CA SER A 8 -1.20 -9.14 -7.95
C SER A 8 -0.47 -9.03 -6.61
N TYR A 9 0.46 -8.07 -6.47
CA TYR A 9 1.19 -7.85 -5.22
C TYR A 9 0.32 -7.18 -4.16
N GLU A 10 -0.56 -6.24 -4.54
CA GLU A 10 -1.59 -5.71 -3.65
C GLU A 10 -2.46 -6.84 -3.08
N ARG A 11 -2.93 -7.77 -3.93
CA ARG A 11 -3.74 -8.94 -3.50
C ARG A 11 -2.94 -9.89 -2.61
N GLU A 12 -1.64 -10.04 -2.86
CA GLU A 12 -0.77 -10.85 -2.01
C GLU A 12 -0.67 -10.24 -0.60
N LEU A 13 -0.39 -8.94 -0.50
CA LEU A 13 -0.33 -8.24 0.78
C LEU A 13 -1.69 -8.25 1.47
N GLN A 14 -2.78 -8.02 0.72
CA GLN A 14 -4.15 -8.11 1.22
C GLN A 14 -4.41 -9.46 1.90
N ARG A 15 -4.05 -10.58 1.25
CA ARG A 15 -4.19 -11.91 1.86
C ARG A 15 -3.32 -12.09 3.09
N LYS A 16 -2.06 -11.66 3.05
CA LYS A 16 -1.16 -11.74 4.23
C LYS A 16 -1.69 -10.98 5.43
N LEU A 17 -2.23 -9.78 5.21
CA LEU A 17 -2.85 -8.96 6.25
C LEU A 17 -4.12 -9.63 6.79
N TRP A 18 -4.93 -10.24 5.91
CA TRP A 18 -6.08 -11.05 6.31
C TRP A 18 -5.69 -12.22 7.21
N ASP A 19 -4.65 -12.97 6.82
CA ASP A 19 -4.17 -14.15 7.55
C ASP A 19 -3.67 -13.80 8.97
N ILE A 20 -3.31 -12.54 9.23
CA ILE A 20 -2.88 -12.03 10.55
C ILE A 20 -3.97 -11.20 11.27
N GLY A 21 -5.23 -11.30 10.81
CA GLY A 21 -6.41 -10.80 11.51
C GLY A 21 -6.89 -9.40 11.12
N PHE A 22 -6.44 -8.83 10.00
CA PHE A 22 -7.01 -7.59 9.47
C PHE A 22 -8.17 -7.85 8.52
N VAL A 23 -9.20 -7.00 8.55
CA VAL A 23 -10.13 -6.83 7.43
C VAL A 23 -9.50 -5.84 6.44
N VAL A 24 -9.38 -6.22 5.17
CA VAL A 24 -8.60 -5.44 4.19
C VAL A 24 -9.40 -5.13 2.93
N PHE A 25 -9.40 -3.85 2.56
CA PHE A 25 -10.05 -3.32 1.37
C PHE A 25 -8.99 -2.84 0.38
N ARG A 26 -9.20 -3.11 -0.91
CA ARG A 26 -8.43 -2.49 -2.00
C ARG A 26 -9.18 -1.26 -2.48
N ILE A 27 -8.49 -0.12 -2.57
CA ILE A 27 -9.09 1.14 -3.00
C ILE A 27 -9.25 1.13 -4.52
N ALA A 28 -10.47 1.32 -5.00
CA ALA A 28 -10.74 1.38 -6.43
C ALA A 28 -10.16 2.65 -7.03
N GLY A 29 -9.47 2.52 -8.17
CA GLY A 29 -8.95 3.69 -8.88
C GLY A 29 -7.75 4.39 -8.22
N SER A 30 -7.06 3.76 -7.25
CA SER A 30 -5.93 4.37 -6.52
C SER A 30 -4.89 5.04 -7.41
N GLY A 31 -4.54 4.42 -8.55
CA GLY A 31 -3.58 4.99 -9.51
C GLY A 31 -4.15 5.94 -10.58
N SER A 32 -5.41 6.33 -10.51
CA SER A 32 -6.08 7.19 -11.52
C SER A 32 -7.10 8.17 -10.94
N SER A 33 -7.27 8.18 -9.62
CA SER A 33 -8.17 9.10 -8.93
C SER A 33 -7.65 10.55 -9.04
N SER A 34 -8.57 11.52 -9.09
CA SER A 34 -8.25 12.94 -8.91
C SER A 34 -8.26 13.36 -7.44
N LEU A 35 -8.76 12.48 -6.56
CA LEU A 35 -8.76 12.63 -5.10
C LEU A 35 -7.63 11.80 -4.48
N PRO A 36 -7.08 12.20 -3.32
CA PRO A 36 -6.07 11.44 -2.61
C PRO A 36 -6.49 9.99 -2.38
N ALA A 37 -5.65 9.05 -2.80
CA ALA A 37 -5.90 7.63 -2.65
C ALA A 37 -4.58 6.87 -2.43
N ALA A 38 -4.61 5.88 -1.55
CA ALA A 38 -3.59 4.85 -1.43
C ALA A 38 -4.10 3.55 -2.03
N ASP A 39 -3.37 2.44 -1.85
CA ASP A 39 -3.75 1.15 -2.41
C ASP A 39 -4.67 0.32 -1.51
N LEU A 40 -4.39 0.26 -0.21
CA LEU A 40 -5.12 -0.56 0.76
C LEU A 40 -5.60 0.23 1.98
N ILE A 41 -6.72 -0.20 2.53
CA ILE A 41 -7.13 0.10 3.90
C ILE A 41 -7.21 -1.22 4.65
N ALA A 42 -6.50 -1.33 5.77
CA ALA A 42 -6.56 -2.49 6.65
C ALA A 42 -7.09 -2.08 8.02
N VAL A 43 -8.00 -2.85 8.59
CA VAL A 43 -8.65 -2.55 9.87
C VAL A 43 -8.50 -3.74 10.81
N ARG A 44 -8.05 -3.50 12.03
CA ARG A 44 -8.04 -4.49 13.11
C ARG A 44 -8.45 -3.81 14.41
N ASP A 45 -9.31 -4.46 15.19
CA ASP A 45 -9.79 -3.94 16.49
C ASP A 45 -10.37 -2.51 16.40
N GLY A 46 -11.09 -2.22 15.30
CA GLY A 46 -11.67 -0.90 15.03
C GLY A 46 -10.66 0.19 14.64
N LYS A 47 -9.38 -0.15 14.49
CA LYS A 47 -8.30 0.80 14.14
C LYS A 47 -7.91 0.65 12.67
N PRO A 48 -8.20 1.65 11.82
CA PRO A 48 -7.77 1.63 10.42
C PRO A 48 -6.31 2.03 10.28
N ILE A 49 -5.65 1.45 9.29
CA ILE A 49 -4.40 1.92 8.72
C ILE A 49 -4.54 1.97 7.19
N VAL A 50 -3.85 2.93 6.58
CA VAL A 50 -3.78 3.09 5.14
C VAL A 50 -2.40 2.63 4.67
N ILE A 51 -2.35 1.91 3.55
CA ILE A 51 -1.10 1.33 3.05
C ILE A 51 -0.96 1.63 1.56
N GLU A 52 0.14 2.29 1.20
CA GLU A 52 0.63 2.41 -0.17
C GLU A 52 1.53 1.22 -0.50
N VAL A 53 1.32 0.54 -1.64
CA VAL A 53 2.04 -0.68 -2.00
C VAL A 53 3.07 -0.40 -3.08
N LYS A 54 4.34 -0.63 -2.75
CA LYS A 54 5.45 -0.53 -3.70
C LYS A 54 6.18 -1.85 -3.84
N THR A 55 6.69 -2.08 -5.05
CA THR A 55 7.53 -3.24 -5.34
C THR A 55 8.73 -2.81 -6.15
N THR A 56 9.88 -3.42 -5.90
CA THR A 56 11.10 -3.15 -6.66
C THR A 56 11.90 -4.42 -6.87
N ARG A 57 12.63 -4.50 -8.00
CA ARG A 57 13.65 -5.52 -8.24
C ARG A 57 15.07 -5.00 -7.98
N ASN A 58 15.26 -3.68 -8.05
CA ASN A 58 16.58 -3.04 -8.09
C ASN A 58 16.92 -2.30 -6.79
N GLY A 59 16.20 -2.58 -5.70
CA GLY A 59 16.45 -1.99 -4.38
C GLY A 59 16.00 -0.54 -4.19
N LYS A 60 15.61 0.17 -5.27
CA LYS A 60 15.15 1.56 -5.21
C LYS A 60 13.64 1.66 -5.42
N ILE A 61 13.00 2.55 -4.67
CA ILE A 61 11.59 2.91 -4.81
C ILE A 61 11.50 4.41 -4.93
N TYR A 62 10.69 4.85 -5.89
CA TYR A 62 10.38 6.24 -6.12
C TYR A 62 8.94 6.49 -5.70
N ILE A 63 8.76 7.50 -4.87
CA ILE A 63 7.47 8.09 -4.55
C ILE A 63 7.56 9.50 -5.11
N ASP A 64 6.70 9.83 -6.07
CA ASP A 64 6.67 11.18 -6.62
C ASP A 64 6.04 12.16 -5.63
N SER A 65 6.29 13.46 -5.83
CA SER A 65 5.86 14.50 -4.90
C SER A 65 4.34 14.59 -4.76
N ARG A 66 3.60 14.31 -5.84
CA ARG A 66 2.14 14.31 -5.83
C ARG A 66 1.61 13.18 -4.95
N GLN A 67 2.13 11.97 -5.14
CA GLN A 67 1.76 10.85 -4.30
C GLN A 67 2.12 11.08 -2.83
N LEU A 68 3.27 11.69 -2.55
CA LEU A 68 3.64 12.04 -1.18
C LEU A 68 2.63 13.01 -0.55
N GLU A 69 2.16 14.00 -1.31
CA GLU A 69 1.14 14.97 -0.88
C GLU A 69 -0.24 14.32 -0.66
N GLU A 70 -0.64 13.40 -1.54
CA GLU A 70 -1.85 12.60 -1.36
C GLU A 70 -1.79 11.76 -0.08
N LEU A 71 -0.68 11.06 0.18
CA LEU A 71 -0.48 10.28 1.40
C LEU A 71 -0.48 11.16 2.65
N LYS A 72 0.14 12.35 2.58
CA LYS A 72 0.11 13.33 3.67
C LYS A 72 -1.31 13.81 3.95
N THR A 73 -2.09 14.09 2.91
CA THR A 73 -3.49 14.52 3.04
C THR A 73 -4.33 13.43 3.73
N ILE A 74 -4.11 12.16 3.38
CA ILE A 74 -4.75 11.03 4.06
C ILE A 74 -4.30 10.97 5.53
N GLN A 75 -3.01 11.17 5.81
CA GLN A 75 -2.48 11.15 7.17
C GLN A 75 -3.07 12.27 8.05
N GLU A 76 -3.35 13.44 7.48
CA GLU A 76 -3.99 14.57 8.17
C GLU A 76 -5.42 14.25 8.64
N SER A 77 -6.08 13.22 8.09
CA SER A 77 -7.35 12.70 8.61
C SER A 77 -7.23 11.97 9.97
N GLY A 78 -6.01 11.80 10.48
CA GLY A 78 -5.72 11.10 11.74
C GLY A 78 -5.51 9.59 11.58
N ILE A 79 -5.59 9.06 10.35
CA ILE A 79 -5.36 7.64 10.07
C ILE A 79 -3.86 7.41 9.81
N PRO A 80 -3.21 6.44 10.49
CA PRO A 80 -1.84 6.07 10.20
C PRO A 80 -1.66 5.59 8.75
N VAL A 81 -0.68 6.16 8.07
CA VAL A 81 -0.30 5.79 6.70
C VAL A 81 1.03 5.03 6.74
N TYR A 82 1.14 3.99 5.91
CA TYR A 82 2.34 3.18 5.77
C TYR A 82 2.67 2.96 4.30
N VAL A 83 3.95 2.76 4.00
CA VAL A 83 4.42 2.28 2.70
C VAL A 83 4.91 0.84 2.85
N ALA A 84 4.23 -0.09 2.19
CA ALA A 84 4.62 -1.50 2.16
C ALA A 84 5.45 -1.81 0.92
N VAL A 85 6.65 -2.34 1.13
CA VAL A 85 7.65 -2.58 0.10
C VAL A 85 7.96 -4.07 -0.03
N LYS A 86 7.89 -4.59 -1.26
CA LYS A 86 8.41 -5.92 -1.60
C LYS A 86 9.60 -5.85 -2.56
N PHE A 87 10.70 -6.50 -2.17
CA PHE A 87 11.89 -6.69 -3.01
C PHE A 87 11.76 -7.99 -3.81
N ILE A 88 11.26 -7.87 -5.04
CA ILE A 88 10.99 -9.00 -5.93
C ILE A 88 12.29 -9.72 -6.30
N GLY A 89 12.28 -11.06 -6.25
CA GLY A 89 13.45 -11.89 -6.57
C GLY A 89 14.33 -12.19 -5.36
N THR A 90 13.98 -11.68 -4.19
CA THR A 90 14.63 -12.02 -2.92
C THR A 90 13.76 -12.97 -2.09
N LYS A 91 14.35 -13.65 -1.10
CA LYS A 91 13.61 -14.45 -0.10
C LYS A 91 13.05 -13.59 1.05
N THR A 92 13.16 -12.26 0.95
CA THR A 92 12.70 -11.36 2.00
C THR A 92 11.17 -11.20 1.97
N GLY A 93 10.61 -10.85 3.12
CA GLY A 93 9.19 -10.54 3.28
C GLY A 93 8.83 -9.14 2.80
N TRP A 94 7.69 -8.65 3.30
CA TRP A 94 7.28 -7.26 3.13
C TRP A 94 7.97 -6.39 4.19
N PHE A 95 8.51 -5.25 3.76
CA PHE A 95 9.03 -4.22 4.64
C PHE A 95 7.96 -3.13 4.78
N ILE A 96 7.74 -2.65 6.00
CA ILE A 96 6.73 -1.64 6.29
C ILE A 96 7.45 -0.39 6.80
N PHE A 97 7.19 0.74 6.14
CA PHE A 97 7.69 2.06 6.53
C PHE A 97 6.51 2.92 6.96
N LYS A 98 6.74 3.78 7.96
CA LYS A 98 5.76 4.75 8.44
C LYS A 98 6.14 6.12 7.90
#